data_AF-A0A183LSV3-F1
#
_entry.id   AF-A0A183LSV3-F1
#
_cell.length_a   1.000
_cell.length_b   1.000
_cell.length_c   1.000
_cell.angle_alpha   90.00
_cell.angle_beta   90.00
_cell.angle_gamma   90.00
#
_symmetry.space_group_name_H-M   'P 1'
#
loop_
_entity.id
_entity.type
_entity.pdbx_description
1 polymer ?
#
loop_
_entity_poly.entity_id
_entity_poly.type
_entity_poly.pdbx_seq_one_letter_code
_entity_poly.pdbx_strand_id
1 'polypeptide(L)'
;MKCNESINQTYYLAAWSWNRLFRSIIVELVATVLCIYFIFRFAALYESETTRMSKLISTLQQLSNSLDDHIMLQMELNSKLKRTNLAPDKVTIPVLVIACNRPTANRPIDKLLQLKSEMLKQNNFEFPIIVSHACDDHATEKVLHSYQDSITVIKPKAPLINPVQSSSLKVFEGYRHASHHYKWALDQIFMVHNYSTVIIVEDDLDLAPDFLSYFVGAYNLLTQDNTLFCASAFNDNGRLQTDFFPGLGWMLLRRFWLEIRKGWPDIYWDEYMRKSYVRKGRACIRPEISRSITFGREGISHGQYFDSHLKYIKLSSAKVNFQQLDLSYLREDVYRNEFKQLVYEDSVEMSFKHYMNNRISIPHNSKSIRITYETRKEFEEIAKALGIMFDFKCGVSRNAYMGVVPVFVNGHRLYIAPPSSWSGYNESWV
;
A
#
# COMPACT_ATOMS: atom_id res chain seq x y z
N MET A 1 84.88 -10.14 -56.72
CA MET A 1 83.45 -10.44 -56.98
C MET A 1 82.71 -10.91 -55.72
N LYS A 2 82.74 -10.16 -54.60
CA LYS A 2 81.91 -10.45 -53.40
C LYS A 2 81.24 -9.22 -52.77
N CYS A 3 81.38 -8.04 -53.39
CA CYS A 3 80.80 -6.79 -52.86
C CYS A 3 79.45 -6.43 -53.51
N ASN A 4 79.17 -6.89 -54.74
CA ASN A 4 77.90 -6.57 -55.44
C ASN A 4 76.70 -7.45 -55.03
N GLU A 5 76.91 -8.64 -54.46
CA GLU A 5 75.79 -9.50 -54.02
C GLU A 5 75.20 -9.07 -52.65
N SER A 6 76.03 -8.51 -51.76
CA SER A 6 75.60 -8.05 -50.43
C SER A 6 74.73 -6.78 -50.49
N ILE A 7 74.98 -5.89 -51.46
CA ILE A 7 74.23 -4.64 -51.64
C ILE A 7 72.83 -4.92 -52.22
N ASN A 8 72.70 -5.89 -53.13
CA ASN A 8 71.38 -6.27 -53.66
C ASN A 8 70.51 -6.96 -52.61
N GLN A 9 71.03 -7.87 -51.78
CA GLN A 9 70.24 -8.54 -50.74
C GLN A 9 69.71 -7.58 -49.66
N THR A 10 70.50 -6.56 -49.27
CA THR A 10 70.06 -5.54 -48.30
C THR A 10 69.00 -4.61 -48.87
N TYR A 11 69.09 -4.24 -50.15
CA TYR A 11 68.04 -3.47 -50.84
C TYR A 11 66.72 -4.24 -50.95
N TYR A 12 66.75 -5.53 -51.28
CA TYR A 12 65.53 -6.36 -51.38
C TYR A 12 64.88 -6.61 -50.02
N LEU A 13 65.65 -6.84 -48.95
CA LEU A 13 65.12 -7.00 -47.59
C LEU A 13 64.54 -5.70 -47.03
N ALA A 14 65.18 -4.56 -47.31
CA ALA A 14 64.64 -3.25 -46.96
C ALA A 14 63.34 -2.98 -47.72
N ALA A 15 63.31 -3.13 -49.05
CA ALA A 15 62.10 -2.90 -49.85
C ALA A 15 60.92 -3.82 -49.46
N TRP A 16 61.20 -5.08 -49.09
CA TRP A 16 60.18 -6.01 -48.61
C TRP A 16 59.64 -5.63 -47.22
N SER A 17 60.52 -5.19 -46.30
CA SER A 17 60.16 -4.65 -44.99
C SER A 17 59.29 -3.39 -45.10
N TRP A 18 59.70 -2.42 -45.93
CA TRP A 18 58.97 -1.18 -46.17
C TRP A 18 57.59 -1.43 -46.79
N ASN A 19 57.46 -2.36 -47.75
CA ASN A 19 56.16 -2.73 -48.33
C ASN A 19 55.22 -3.39 -47.31
N ARG A 20 55.76 -4.22 -46.39
CA ARG A 20 54.95 -4.86 -45.34
C ARG A 20 54.51 -3.85 -44.28
N LEU A 21 55.40 -2.93 -43.89
CA LEU A 21 55.08 -1.84 -42.98
C LEU A 21 54.02 -0.90 -43.59
N PHE A 22 54.19 -0.52 -44.86
CA PHE A 22 53.25 0.34 -45.58
C PHE A 22 51.86 -0.32 -45.72
N ARG A 23 51.81 -1.62 -46.03
CA ARG A 23 50.53 -2.37 -46.04
C ARG A 23 49.89 -2.45 -44.66
N SER A 24 50.67 -2.65 -43.59
CA SER A 24 50.15 -2.67 -42.21
C SER A 24 49.55 -1.32 -41.82
N ILE A 25 50.27 -0.23 -42.12
CA ILE A 25 49.81 1.14 -41.86
C ILE A 25 48.52 1.44 -42.64
N ILE A 26 48.43 1.02 -43.91
CA ILE A 26 47.21 1.19 -44.71
C ILE A 26 46.04 0.41 -44.11
N VAL A 27 46.25 -0.84 -43.69
CA VAL A 27 45.19 -1.67 -43.08
C VAL A 27 44.71 -1.05 -41.76
N GLU A 28 45.61 -0.57 -40.92
CA GLU A 28 45.24 0.14 -39.67
C GLU A 28 44.50 1.45 -39.94
N LEU A 29 44.93 2.24 -40.93
CA LEU A 29 44.24 3.47 -41.33
C LEU A 29 42.83 3.17 -41.82
N VAL A 30 42.65 2.18 -42.70
CA VAL A 30 41.34 1.79 -43.22
C VAL A 30 40.45 1.25 -42.10
N ALA A 31 40.98 0.42 -41.21
CA ALA A 31 40.23 -0.10 -40.07
C ALA A 31 39.80 1.03 -39.12
N THR A 32 40.67 2.01 -38.87
CA THR A 32 40.37 3.15 -38.00
C THR A 32 39.29 4.03 -38.62
N VAL A 33 39.38 4.32 -39.92
CA VAL A 33 38.36 5.12 -40.66
C VAL A 33 37.01 4.40 -40.67
N LEU A 34 36.99 3.07 -40.88
CA LEU A 34 35.76 2.28 -40.83
C LEU A 34 35.15 2.25 -39.43
N CYS A 35 35.96 2.06 -38.37
CA CYS A 35 35.49 2.12 -36.99
C CYS A 35 34.86 3.49 -36.68
N ILE A 36 35.53 4.58 -37.05
CA ILE A 36 35.01 5.94 -36.88
C ILE A 36 33.68 6.09 -37.64
N TYR A 37 33.61 5.65 -38.89
CA TYR A 37 32.38 5.69 -39.69
C TYR A 37 31.23 4.91 -39.03
N PHE A 38 31.47 3.69 -38.53
CA PHE A 38 30.45 2.89 -37.85
C PHE A 38 30.00 3.51 -36.53
N ILE A 39 30.91 4.10 -35.74
CA ILE A 39 30.56 4.82 -34.52
C ILE A 39 29.66 6.01 -34.84
N PHE A 40 30.00 6.82 -35.85
CA PHE A 40 29.15 7.94 -36.27
C PHE A 40 27.78 7.48 -36.79
N ARG A 41 27.72 6.40 -37.58
CA ARG A 41 26.45 5.85 -38.07
C ARG A 41 25.59 5.27 -36.95
N PHE A 42 26.21 4.61 -35.97
CA PHE A 42 25.52 4.08 -34.80
C PHE A 42 25.01 5.20 -33.90
N ALA A 43 25.82 6.23 -33.64
CA ALA A 43 25.42 7.41 -32.88
C ALA A 43 24.22 8.12 -33.53
N ALA A 44 24.25 8.33 -34.86
CA ALA A 44 23.14 8.94 -35.59
C ALA A 44 21.86 8.09 -35.57
N LEU A 45 21.97 6.76 -35.67
CA LEU A 45 20.83 5.85 -35.55
C LEU A 45 20.25 5.84 -34.12
N TYR A 46 21.13 5.82 -33.11
CA TYR A 46 20.75 5.84 -31.71
C TYR A 46 20.05 7.16 -31.33
N GLU A 47 20.57 8.29 -31.81
CA GLU A 47 19.96 9.61 -31.61
C GLU A 47 18.59 9.73 -32.31
N SER A 48 18.45 9.15 -33.50
CA SER A 48 17.17 9.08 -34.22
C SER A 48 16.12 8.22 -33.48
N GLU A 49 16.51 7.03 -33.01
CA GLU A 49 15.60 6.14 -32.26
C GLU A 49 15.22 6.71 -30.89
N THR A 50 16.16 7.31 -30.16
CA THR A 50 15.87 7.99 -28.89
C THR A 50 14.92 9.18 -29.08
N THR A 51 15.06 9.93 -30.17
CA THR A 51 14.12 11.02 -30.53
C THR A 51 12.72 10.49 -30.89
N ARG A 52 12.64 9.34 -31.58
CA ARG A 52 11.35 8.69 -31.85
C ARG A 52 10.68 8.19 -30.57
N MET A 53 11.44 7.57 -29.68
CA MET A 53 10.96 7.07 -28.40
C MET A 53 10.49 8.19 -27.47
N SER A 54 11.22 9.31 -27.39
CA SER A 54 10.79 10.47 -26.58
C SER A 54 9.49 11.07 -27.11
N LYS A 55 9.32 11.13 -28.44
CA LYS A 55 8.09 11.58 -29.07
C LYS A 55 6.92 10.63 -28.80
N LEU A 56 7.14 9.31 -28.84
CA LEU A 56 6.14 8.30 -28.50
C LEU A 56 5.70 8.41 -27.03
N ILE A 57 6.66 8.57 -26.10
CA ILE A 57 6.39 8.77 -24.67
C ILE A 57 5.56 10.04 -24.46
N SER A 58 5.95 11.15 -25.09
CA SER A 58 5.19 12.41 -24.97
C SER A 58 3.75 12.29 -25.49
N THR A 59 3.54 11.50 -26.56
CA THR A 59 2.22 11.24 -27.14
C THR A 59 1.38 10.35 -26.22
N LEU A 60 1.98 9.31 -25.64
CA LEU A 60 1.31 8.45 -24.65
C LEU A 60 0.92 9.23 -23.39
N GLN A 61 1.76 10.17 -22.97
CA GLN A 61 1.50 11.02 -21.82
C GLN A 61 0.37 12.02 -22.11
N GLN A 62 0.32 12.60 -23.31
CA GLN A 62 -0.82 13.41 -23.77
C GLN A 62 -2.12 12.60 -23.84
N LEU A 63 -2.07 11.36 -24.34
CA LEU A 63 -3.24 10.46 -24.35
C LEU A 63 -3.70 10.09 -22.95
N SER A 64 -2.77 9.85 -22.02
CA SER A 64 -3.09 9.61 -20.61
C SER A 64 -3.80 10.81 -19.99
N ASN A 65 -3.24 12.01 -20.17
CA ASN A 65 -3.85 13.24 -19.65
C ASN A 65 -5.24 13.50 -20.25
N SER A 66 -5.39 13.26 -21.56
CA SER A 66 -6.71 13.39 -22.22
C SER A 66 -7.73 12.35 -21.72
N LEU A 67 -7.28 11.16 -21.33
CA LEU A 67 -8.14 10.14 -20.73
C LEU A 67 -8.55 10.55 -19.31
N ASP A 68 -7.63 11.10 -18.53
CA ASP A 68 -7.90 11.64 -17.19
C ASP A 68 -8.89 12.82 -17.27
N ASP A 69 -8.72 13.74 -18.21
CA ASP A 69 -9.66 14.83 -18.47
C ASP A 69 -11.05 14.31 -18.87
N HIS A 70 -11.12 13.25 -19.69
CA HIS A 70 -12.39 12.63 -20.06
C HIS A 70 -13.08 11.97 -18.85
N ILE A 71 -12.32 11.29 -17.99
CA ILE A 71 -12.83 10.71 -16.74
C ILE A 71 -13.34 11.82 -15.82
N MET A 72 -12.60 12.92 -15.68
CA MET A 72 -13.02 14.06 -14.86
C MET A 72 -14.28 14.72 -15.40
N LEU A 73 -14.41 14.89 -16.72
CA LEU A 73 -15.62 15.39 -17.37
C LEU A 73 -16.80 14.44 -17.17
N GLN A 74 -16.61 13.12 -17.24
CA GLN A 74 -17.66 12.15 -16.92
C GLN A 74 -18.08 12.23 -15.44
N MET A 75 -17.14 12.41 -14.52
CA MET A 75 -17.43 12.59 -13.09
C MET A 75 -18.18 13.90 -12.84
N GLU A 76 -17.78 14.98 -13.50
CA GLU A 76 -18.44 16.29 -13.40
C GLU A 76 -19.85 16.24 -14.01
N LEU A 77 -20.02 15.59 -15.15
CA LEU A 77 -21.32 15.37 -15.78
C LEU A 77 -22.23 14.53 -14.88
N ASN A 78 -21.72 13.43 -14.31
CA ASN A 78 -22.47 12.62 -13.34
C ASN A 78 -22.82 13.42 -12.07
N SER A 79 -21.95 14.32 -11.62
CA SER A 79 -22.22 15.21 -10.48
C SER A 79 -23.30 16.27 -10.81
N LYS A 80 -23.30 16.80 -12.04
CA LYS A 80 -24.30 17.76 -12.52
C LYS A 80 -25.64 17.09 -12.81
N LEU A 81 -25.64 15.86 -13.33
CA LEU A 81 -26.84 15.03 -13.50
C LEU A 81 -27.47 14.65 -12.15
N LYS A 82 -26.67 14.47 -11.09
CA LYS A 82 -27.18 14.25 -9.72
C LYS A 82 -27.82 15.48 -9.05
N ARG A 83 -27.65 16.70 -9.62
CA ARG A 83 -28.25 17.93 -9.06
C ARG A 83 -29.73 18.13 -9.44
N THR A 84 -30.33 17.27 -10.24
CA THR A 84 -31.79 17.26 -10.43
C THR A 84 -32.46 16.46 -9.30
N ASN A 85 -32.97 17.17 -8.29
CA ASN A 85 -33.84 16.71 -7.19
C ASN A 85 -34.40 15.28 -7.24
N LEU A 86 -33.54 14.29 -6.99
CA LEU A 86 -33.88 12.93 -6.60
C LEU A 86 -33.41 12.77 -5.15
N ALA A 87 -34.21 12.15 -4.29
CA ALA A 87 -33.77 11.76 -2.95
C ALA A 87 -32.42 11.02 -3.07
N PRO A 88 -31.46 11.17 -2.14
CA PRO A 88 -30.14 10.57 -2.30
C PRO A 88 -30.33 9.06 -2.52
N ASP A 89 -29.85 8.53 -3.64
CA ASP A 89 -29.85 7.09 -3.90
C ASP A 89 -29.29 6.37 -2.67
N LYS A 90 -30.00 5.35 -2.20
CA LYS A 90 -29.52 4.48 -1.11
C LYS A 90 -28.13 3.97 -1.47
N VAL A 91 -27.13 4.26 -0.64
CA VAL A 91 -25.73 3.89 -0.92
C VAL A 91 -25.46 2.52 -0.30
N THR A 92 -25.21 1.52 -1.15
CA THR A 92 -24.88 0.17 -0.70
C THR A 92 -23.38 -0.01 -0.53
N ILE A 93 -22.94 -0.31 0.70
CA ILE A 93 -21.56 -0.62 1.06
C ILE A 93 -21.52 -2.06 1.59
N PRO A 94 -21.22 -3.06 0.74
CA PRO A 94 -21.11 -4.45 1.20
C PRO A 94 -20.01 -4.59 2.26
N VAL A 95 -20.26 -5.48 3.22
CA VAL A 95 -19.24 -5.98 4.15
C VAL A 95 -18.87 -7.39 3.73
N LEU A 96 -17.65 -7.57 3.23
CA LEU A 96 -17.07 -8.85 2.86
C LEU A 96 -16.32 -9.44 4.06
N VAL A 97 -16.84 -10.53 4.62
CA VAL A 97 -16.15 -11.31 5.64
C VAL A 97 -15.33 -12.40 4.96
N ILE A 98 -14.02 -12.42 5.20
CA ILE A 98 -13.10 -13.46 4.73
C ILE A 98 -13.03 -14.55 5.80
N ALA A 99 -13.57 -15.73 5.49
CA ALA A 99 -13.63 -16.85 6.41
C ALA A 99 -12.99 -18.12 5.83
N CYS A 100 -12.38 -18.91 6.70
CA CYS A 100 -11.79 -20.20 6.34
C CYS A 100 -12.30 -21.30 7.27
N ASN A 101 -11.50 -21.73 8.25
CA ASN A 101 -11.74 -22.91 9.06
C ASN A 101 -11.89 -22.56 10.55
N ARG A 102 -12.49 -21.40 10.84
CA ARG A 102 -12.72 -20.90 12.19
C ARG A 102 -14.22 -20.76 12.45
N PRO A 103 -14.84 -21.69 13.19
CA PRO A 103 -16.24 -21.57 13.60
C PRO A 103 -16.53 -20.32 14.43
N THR A 104 -15.50 -19.70 15.01
CA THR A 104 -15.57 -18.40 15.69
C THR A 104 -15.86 -17.21 14.77
N ALA A 105 -15.99 -17.43 13.46
CA ALA A 105 -16.45 -16.43 12.50
C ALA A 105 -17.82 -15.85 12.86
N ASN A 106 -18.61 -16.55 13.69
CA ASN A 106 -19.85 -16.02 14.26
C ASN A 106 -19.64 -14.68 14.99
N ARG A 107 -18.51 -14.49 15.67
CA ARG A 107 -18.24 -13.32 16.51
C ARG A 107 -18.25 -11.99 15.73
N PRO A 108 -17.46 -11.80 14.65
CA PRO A 108 -17.59 -10.61 13.80
C PRO A 108 -18.96 -10.53 13.11
N ILE A 109 -19.54 -11.65 12.67
CA ILE A 109 -20.82 -11.66 11.94
C ILE A 109 -21.97 -11.17 12.84
N ASP A 110 -22.09 -11.69 14.06
CA ASP A 110 -23.07 -11.28 15.06
C ASP A 110 -22.96 -9.78 15.33
N LYS A 111 -21.72 -9.29 15.46
CA LYS A 111 -21.47 -7.86 15.68
C LYS A 111 -21.88 -7.02 14.48
N LEU A 112 -21.58 -7.45 13.26
CA LEU A 112 -21.99 -6.75 12.04
C LEU A 112 -23.52 -6.71 11.88
N LEU A 113 -24.21 -7.80 12.17
CA LEU A 113 -25.67 -7.87 12.14
C LEU A 113 -26.31 -6.91 13.16
N GLN A 114 -25.74 -6.85 14.38
CA GLN A 114 -26.15 -5.88 15.39
C GLN A 114 -25.99 -4.45 14.85
N LEU A 115 -24.79 -4.08 14.37
CA LEU A 115 -24.48 -2.72 13.90
C LEU A 115 -25.34 -2.33 12.68
N LYS A 116 -25.55 -3.26 11.75
CA LYS A 116 -26.44 -3.08 10.58
C LYS A 116 -27.85 -2.72 11.04
N SER A 117 -28.41 -3.46 12.00
CA SER A 117 -29.74 -3.20 12.56
C SER A 117 -29.84 -1.82 13.23
N GLU A 118 -28.82 -1.42 13.98
CA GLU A 118 -28.74 -0.08 14.60
C GLU A 118 -28.72 1.04 13.55
N MET A 119 -28.06 0.81 12.41
CA MET A 119 -27.90 1.80 11.34
C MET A 119 -29.11 1.92 10.40
N LEU A 120 -29.88 0.85 10.17
CA LEU A 120 -31.03 0.84 9.26
C LEU A 120 -32.08 1.91 9.60
N LYS A 121 -32.14 2.37 10.85
CA LYS A 121 -33.10 3.39 11.30
C LYS A 121 -32.61 4.83 11.12
N GLN A 122 -31.33 5.03 10.80
CA GLN A 122 -30.64 6.31 10.99
C GLN A 122 -30.03 6.90 9.72
N ASN A 123 -29.98 6.17 8.60
CA ASN A 123 -29.24 6.63 7.42
C ASN A 123 -29.72 6.05 6.09
N ASN A 124 -29.17 6.59 5.00
CA ASN A 124 -29.39 6.15 3.62
C ASN A 124 -28.37 5.11 3.16
N PHE A 125 -27.67 4.42 4.08
CA PHE A 125 -26.66 3.42 3.77
C PHE A 125 -27.18 2.00 4.01
N GLU A 126 -26.80 1.07 3.13
CA GLU A 126 -27.08 -0.35 3.29
C GLU A 126 -25.81 -1.17 3.39
N PHE A 127 -25.80 -2.13 4.31
CA PHE A 127 -24.64 -3.00 4.56
C PHE A 127 -25.02 -4.48 4.33
N PRO A 128 -25.09 -4.97 3.08
CA PRO A 128 -25.22 -6.41 2.84
C PRO A 128 -23.96 -7.10 3.37
N ILE A 129 -24.15 -8.16 4.15
CA ILE A 129 -23.04 -8.94 4.73
C ILE A 129 -22.84 -10.17 3.84
N ILE A 130 -21.68 -10.22 3.19
CA ILE A 130 -21.30 -11.30 2.29
C ILE A 130 -20.13 -12.03 2.93
N VAL A 131 -20.26 -13.33 3.17
CA VAL A 131 -19.19 -14.16 3.74
C VAL A 131 -18.57 -15.00 2.64
N SER A 132 -17.30 -14.75 2.34
CA SER A 132 -16.53 -15.59 1.44
C SER A 132 -15.84 -16.71 2.23
N HIS A 133 -16.34 -17.92 2.07
CA HIS A 133 -15.84 -19.13 2.74
C HIS A 133 -15.06 -19.98 1.74
N ALA A 134 -13.73 -19.98 1.81
CA ALA A 134 -12.89 -20.68 0.82
C ALA A 134 -12.36 -22.05 1.27
N CYS A 135 -12.38 -22.33 2.57
CA CYS A 135 -11.91 -23.61 3.10
C CYS A 135 -13.05 -24.64 3.12
N ASP A 136 -12.67 -25.92 3.10
CA ASP A 136 -13.63 -27.01 3.23
C ASP A 136 -13.74 -27.46 4.69
N ASP A 137 -14.25 -26.57 5.53
CA ASP A 137 -14.42 -26.82 6.97
C ASP A 137 -15.90 -26.94 7.34
N HIS A 138 -16.33 -28.14 7.73
CA HIS A 138 -17.73 -28.43 8.01
C HIS A 138 -18.25 -27.71 9.26
N ALA A 139 -17.40 -27.48 10.26
CA ALA A 139 -17.79 -26.80 11.49
C ALA A 139 -18.10 -25.31 11.23
N THR A 140 -17.24 -24.63 10.46
CA THR A 140 -17.46 -23.25 10.02
C THR A 140 -18.66 -23.16 9.09
N GLU A 141 -18.78 -24.10 8.14
CA GLU A 141 -19.94 -24.15 7.24
C GLU A 141 -21.26 -24.27 8.00
N LYS A 142 -21.34 -25.12 9.03
CA LYS A 142 -22.52 -25.25 9.89
C LYS A 142 -22.86 -23.93 10.60
N VAL A 143 -21.86 -23.20 11.09
CA VAL A 143 -22.05 -21.87 11.69
C VAL A 143 -22.61 -20.89 10.66
N LEU A 144 -22.03 -20.83 9.47
CA LEU A 144 -22.47 -19.91 8.42
C LEU A 144 -23.90 -20.20 7.95
N HIS A 145 -24.27 -21.48 7.77
CA HIS A 145 -25.65 -21.86 7.41
C HIS A 145 -26.68 -21.48 8.48
N SER A 146 -26.28 -21.41 9.75
CA SER A 146 -27.21 -21.04 10.83
C SER A 146 -27.78 -19.63 10.72
N TYR A 147 -27.12 -18.73 9.97
CA TYR A 147 -27.56 -17.35 9.76
C TYR A 147 -28.65 -17.20 8.68
N GLN A 148 -28.90 -18.24 7.87
CA GLN A 148 -29.92 -18.23 6.81
C GLN A 148 -29.78 -16.98 5.92
N ASP A 149 -30.89 -16.26 5.68
CA ASP A 149 -30.96 -15.10 4.80
C ASP A 149 -30.36 -13.81 5.42
N SER A 150 -29.88 -13.87 6.66
CA SER A 150 -29.26 -12.70 7.32
C SER A 150 -27.91 -12.32 6.70
N ILE A 151 -27.25 -13.30 6.06
CA ILE A 151 -25.97 -13.14 5.35
C ILE A 151 -26.04 -13.83 3.99
N THR A 152 -25.12 -13.49 3.09
CA THR A 152 -24.92 -14.22 1.83
C THR A 152 -23.59 -14.95 1.87
N VAL A 153 -23.61 -16.28 1.79
CA VAL A 153 -22.37 -17.08 1.74
C VAL A 153 -21.97 -17.35 0.29
N ILE A 154 -20.73 -17.03 -0.07
CA ILE A 154 -20.13 -17.33 -1.38
C ILE A 154 -18.93 -18.28 -1.20
N LYS A 155 -18.87 -19.36 -1.98
CA LYS A 155 -17.82 -20.38 -1.93
C LYS A 155 -17.27 -20.66 -3.34
N PRO A 156 -15.95 -20.76 -3.53
CA PRO A 156 -15.37 -21.22 -4.79
C PRO A 156 -15.87 -22.62 -5.16
N LYS A 157 -16.19 -22.85 -6.44
CA LYS A 157 -16.64 -24.17 -6.94
C LYS A 157 -15.51 -25.19 -7.07
N ALA A 158 -14.27 -24.72 -7.07
CA ALA A 158 -13.07 -25.53 -7.16
C ALA A 158 -12.01 -24.96 -6.21
N PRO A 159 -11.04 -25.77 -5.77
CA PRO A 159 -9.91 -25.30 -4.98
C PRO A 159 -9.21 -24.12 -5.67
N LEU A 160 -8.90 -23.08 -4.89
CA LEU A 160 -8.24 -21.87 -5.42
C LEU A 160 -6.75 -22.08 -5.72
N ILE A 161 -6.14 -23.09 -5.11
CA ILE A 161 -4.75 -23.47 -5.30
C ILE A 161 -4.65 -24.98 -5.53
N ASN A 162 -3.64 -25.39 -6.29
CA ASN A 162 -3.29 -26.80 -6.42
C ASN A 162 -2.43 -27.23 -5.22
N PRO A 163 -2.66 -28.42 -4.63
CA PRO A 163 -1.85 -28.92 -3.51
C PRO A 163 -0.39 -29.08 -3.92
N VAL A 164 0.54 -28.61 -3.09
CA VAL A 164 1.98 -28.76 -3.34
C VAL A 164 2.51 -30.01 -2.63
N GLN A 165 3.25 -30.87 -3.33
CA GLN A 165 3.70 -32.18 -2.79
C GLN A 165 4.80 -32.10 -1.70
N SER A 166 5.44 -30.93 -1.49
CA SER A 166 6.60 -30.80 -0.58
C SER A 166 6.23 -30.20 0.78
N SER A 167 6.63 -30.88 1.86
CA SER A 167 6.38 -30.48 3.25
C SER A 167 7.04 -29.16 3.67
N SER A 168 8.16 -28.77 3.03
CA SER A 168 8.86 -27.51 3.28
C SER A 168 8.12 -26.26 2.77
N LEU A 169 7.05 -26.43 1.99
CA LEU A 169 6.28 -25.35 1.37
C LEU A 169 4.93 -25.06 2.06
N LYS A 170 4.58 -25.80 3.13
CA LYS A 170 3.25 -25.70 3.79
C LYS A 170 2.95 -24.32 4.39
N VAL A 171 3.94 -23.62 4.96
CA VAL A 171 3.74 -22.25 5.48
C VAL A 171 3.41 -21.30 4.33
N PHE A 172 4.11 -21.41 3.20
CA PHE A 172 3.84 -20.63 2.00
C PHE A 172 2.50 -20.99 1.35
N GLU A 173 2.02 -22.22 1.53
CA GLU A 173 0.71 -22.67 1.05
C GLU A 173 -0.43 -21.91 1.73
N GLY A 174 -0.35 -21.68 3.05
CA GLY A 174 -1.33 -20.86 3.77
C GLY A 174 -1.40 -19.42 3.24
N TYR A 175 -0.24 -18.77 3.07
CA TYR A 175 -0.18 -17.42 2.50
C TYR A 175 -0.65 -17.37 1.03
N ARG A 176 -0.39 -18.43 0.27
CA ARG A 176 -0.88 -18.56 -1.11
C ARG A 176 -2.40 -18.70 -1.14
N HIS A 177 -2.95 -19.58 -0.32
CA HIS A 177 -4.39 -19.74 -0.18
C HIS A 177 -5.06 -18.41 0.17
N ALA A 178 -4.53 -17.69 1.17
CA ALA A 178 -5.04 -16.38 1.56
C ALA A 178 -5.00 -15.38 0.38
N SER A 179 -3.88 -15.27 -0.34
CA SER A 179 -3.77 -14.34 -1.47
C SER A 179 -4.80 -14.65 -2.57
N HIS A 180 -4.94 -15.92 -2.96
CA HIS A 180 -5.88 -16.34 -3.99
C HIS A 180 -7.34 -16.22 -3.54
N HIS A 181 -7.63 -16.46 -2.26
CA HIS A 181 -8.95 -16.26 -1.66
C HIS A 181 -9.38 -14.79 -1.70
N TYR A 182 -8.52 -13.87 -1.25
CA TYR A 182 -8.76 -12.44 -1.36
C TYR A 182 -9.04 -12.03 -2.82
N LYS A 183 -8.23 -12.51 -3.77
CA LYS A 183 -8.43 -12.22 -5.19
C LYS A 183 -9.79 -12.68 -5.70
N TRP A 184 -10.14 -13.94 -5.42
CA TRP A 184 -11.42 -14.50 -5.86
C TRP A 184 -12.60 -13.75 -5.25
N ALA A 185 -12.55 -13.50 -3.94
CA ALA A 185 -13.62 -12.83 -3.22
C ALA A 185 -13.82 -11.37 -3.72
N LEU A 186 -12.73 -10.63 -3.93
CA LEU A 186 -12.81 -9.27 -4.47
C LEU A 186 -13.30 -9.25 -5.93
N ASP A 187 -12.93 -10.24 -6.74
CA ASP A 187 -13.51 -10.38 -8.08
C ASP A 187 -15.02 -10.69 -8.03
N GLN A 188 -15.50 -11.49 -7.06
CA GLN A 188 -16.95 -11.66 -6.87
C GLN A 188 -17.63 -10.32 -6.56
N ILE A 189 -17.10 -9.57 -5.59
CA ILE A 189 -17.68 -8.29 -5.18
C ILE A 189 -17.70 -7.26 -6.32
N PHE A 190 -16.57 -7.08 -7.01
CA PHE A 190 -16.39 -5.96 -7.94
C PHE A 190 -16.73 -6.28 -9.39
N MET A 191 -16.61 -7.55 -9.80
CA MET A 191 -16.83 -7.96 -11.19
C MET A 191 -18.15 -8.69 -11.39
N VAL A 192 -18.58 -9.49 -10.41
CA VAL A 192 -19.85 -10.25 -10.49
C VAL A 192 -21.00 -9.43 -9.91
N HIS A 193 -20.87 -8.98 -8.67
CA HIS A 193 -21.91 -8.18 -8.01
C HIS A 193 -21.87 -6.69 -8.36
N ASN A 194 -20.79 -6.24 -9.02
CA ASN A 194 -20.63 -4.87 -9.51
C ASN A 194 -20.80 -3.77 -8.43
N TYR A 195 -20.37 -4.05 -7.20
CA TYR A 195 -20.34 -3.02 -6.15
C TYR A 195 -19.25 -1.98 -6.42
N SER A 196 -19.46 -0.74 -5.97
CA SER A 196 -18.50 0.35 -6.16
C SER A 196 -17.43 0.43 -5.06
N THR A 197 -17.69 -0.19 -3.92
CA THR A 197 -16.85 -0.19 -2.71
C THR A 197 -17.10 -1.47 -1.92
N VAL A 198 -16.24 -1.79 -0.95
CA VAL A 198 -16.46 -2.86 0.03
C VAL A 198 -15.67 -2.60 1.30
N ILE A 199 -16.23 -2.98 2.45
CA ILE A 199 -15.53 -3.11 3.72
C ILE A 199 -15.13 -4.57 3.89
N ILE A 200 -13.87 -4.85 4.17
CA ILE A 200 -13.33 -6.20 4.34
C ILE A 200 -13.05 -6.44 5.83
N VAL A 201 -13.53 -7.57 6.33
CA VAL A 201 -13.38 -8.02 7.72
C VAL A 201 -12.86 -9.46 7.71
N GLU A 202 -11.81 -9.77 8.45
CA GLU A 202 -11.36 -11.16 8.63
C GLU A 202 -12.17 -11.84 9.75
N ASP A 203 -12.27 -13.17 9.71
CA ASP A 203 -13.07 -13.97 10.64
C ASP A 203 -12.59 -13.96 12.11
N ASP A 204 -11.44 -13.36 12.39
CA ASP A 204 -10.87 -13.23 13.72
C ASP A 204 -10.85 -11.80 14.30
N LEU A 205 -11.69 -10.91 13.75
CA LEU A 205 -11.78 -9.52 14.22
C LEU A 205 -12.94 -9.29 15.20
N ASP A 206 -12.63 -8.60 16.30
CA ASP A 206 -13.63 -7.89 17.11
C ASP A 206 -13.85 -6.48 16.57
N LEU A 207 -15.10 -6.03 16.56
CA LEU A 207 -15.49 -4.75 15.96
C LEU A 207 -16.09 -3.80 17.00
N ALA A 208 -15.70 -2.53 16.91
CA ALA A 208 -16.14 -1.47 17.80
C ALA A 208 -17.63 -1.11 17.58
N PRO A 209 -18.29 -0.51 18.59
CA PRO A 209 -19.70 -0.10 18.47
C PRO A 209 -19.99 0.96 17.40
N ASP A 210 -18.97 1.68 16.92
CA ASP A 210 -19.06 2.71 15.88
C ASP A 210 -18.43 2.28 14.54
N PHE A 211 -18.10 1.00 14.36
CA PHE A 211 -17.35 0.49 13.20
C PHE A 211 -17.97 0.87 11.84
N LEU A 212 -19.27 0.63 11.64
CA LEU A 212 -19.93 0.97 10.38
C LEU A 212 -20.11 2.50 10.20
N SER A 213 -20.35 3.24 11.30
CA SER A 213 -20.41 4.71 11.24
C SER A 213 -19.07 5.30 10.79
N TYR A 214 -17.95 4.79 11.32
CA TYR A 214 -16.59 5.15 10.89
C TYR A 214 -16.42 4.98 9.38
N PHE A 215 -16.84 3.84 8.83
CA PHE A 215 -16.72 3.60 7.39
C PHE A 215 -17.65 4.44 6.51
N VAL A 216 -18.81 4.88 7.01
CA VAL A 216 -19.63 5.88 6.32
C VAL A 216 -18.88 7.20 6.18
N GLY A 217 -18.27 7.68 7.27
CA GLY A 217 -17.43 8.89 7.22
C GLY A 217 -16.25 8.73 6.26
N ALA A 218 -15.55 7.59 6.34
CA ALA A 218 -14.40 7.31 5.49
C ALA A 218 -14.77 7.14 4.00
N TYR A 219 -15.93 6.56 3.69
CA TYR A 219 -16.42 6.40 2.31
C TYR A 219 -16.56 7.75 1.59
N ASN A 220 -17.09 8.76 2.28
CA ASN A 220 -17.25 10.09 1.72
C ASN A 220 -15.89 10.72 1.34
N LEU A 221 -14.87 10.53 2.17
CA LEU A 221 -13.52 11.00 1.89
C LEU A 221 -12.88 10.21 0.73
N LEU A 222 -12.91 8.88 0.81
CA LEU A 222 -12.34 7.99 -0.21
C LEU A 222 -12.92 8.27 -1.59
N THR A 223 -14.22 8.53 -1.71
CA THR A 223 -14.84 8.77 -3.01
C THR A 223 -14.44 10.11 -3.63
N GLN A 224 -14.07 11.10 -2.83
CA GLN A 224 -13.75 12.47 -3.23
C GLN A 224 -12.24 12.74 -3.37
N ASP A 225 -11.39 11.98 -2.69
CA ASP A 225 -9.95 12.18 -2.64
C ASP A 225 -9.19 11.01 -3.30
N ASN A 226 -8.59 11.28 -4.48
CA ASN A 226 -7.82 10.28 -5.22
C ASN A 226 -6.40 10.04 -4.65
N THR A 227 -5.97 10.83 -3.67
CA THR A 227 -4.72 10.61 -2.93
C THR A 227 -4.90 9.55 -1.83
N LEU A 228 -6.14 9.10 -1.58
CA LEU A 228 -6.46 7.99 -0.70
C LEU A 228 -6.77 6.72 -1.50
N PHE A 229 -6.28 5.58 -1.03
CA PHE A 229 -6.61 4.27 -1.63
C PHE A 229 -7.35 3.32 -0.67
N CYS A 230 -7.30 3.58 0.63
CA CYS A 230 -8.04 2.79 1.61
C CYS A 230 -8.45 3.57 2.85
N ALA A 231 -9.36 2.99 3.64
CA ALA A 231 -9.55 3.35 5.03
C ALA A 231 -9.42 2.10 5.87
N SER A 232 -8.74 2.16 7.02
CA SER A 232 -8.55 1.03 7.92
C SER A 232 -9.09 1.35 9.30
N ALA A 233 -9.80 0.40 9.88
CA ALA A 233 -10.27 0.43 11.27
C ALA A 233 -9.13 0.15 12.27
N PHE A 234 -7.95 -0.25 11.81
CA PHE A 234 -6.83 -0.62 12.65
C PHE A 234 -5.81 0.51 12.80
N ASN A 235 -5.25 0.59 14.00
CA ASN A 235 -4.20 1.53 14.33
C ASN A 235 -2.99 0.77 14.89
N ASP A 236 -1.88 0.75 14.17
CA ASP A 236 -0.66 0.09 14.66
C ASP A 236 -0.08 0.82 15.90
N ASN A 237 -0.07 2.17 15.95
CA ASN A 237 0.62 2.99 16.97
C ASN A 237 0.11 4.47 17.27
N GLY A 238 -0.95 5.05 16.65
CA GLY A 238 -1.46 6.46 16.87
C GLY A 238 -1.68 7.32 15.58
N ARG A 239 -2.60 8.33 15.54
CA ARG A 239 -3.14 9.44 14.60
C ARG A 239 -3.45 9.43 13.04
N LEU A 240 -4.57 10.04 12.63
CA LEU A 240 -5.55 9.74 11.55
C LEU A 240 -5.20 9.40 10.06
N GLN A 241 -4.05 9.74 9.49
CA GLN A 241 -3.65 9.28 8.13
C GLN A 241 -2.33 8.49 8.18
N THR A 242 -2.13 7.60 7.21
CA THR A 242 -0.94 6.73 7.15
C THR A 242 -0.58 6.37 5.71
N ASP A 243 0.72 6.44 5.39
CA ASP A 243 1.31 5.86 4.18
C ASP A 243 1.48 4.34 4.30
N PHE A 244 1.46 3.80 5.52
CA PHE A 244 1.49 2.36 5.76
C PHE A 244 0.10 1.75 5.58
N PHE A 245 -0.05 0.74 4.73
CA PHE A 245 -1.31 -0.02 4.59
C PHE A 245 -1.52 -0.96 5.80
N PRO A 246 -2.51 -0.70 6.68
CA PRO A 246 -2.67 -1.48 7.91
C PRO A 246 -3.49 -2.76 7.73
N GLY A 247 -4.49 -2.74 6.83
CA GLY A 247 -5.45 -3.84 6.70
C GLY A 247 -6.41 -3.94 7.89
N LEU A 248 -6.66 -5.16 8.38
CA LEU A 248 -7.37 -5.48 9.63
C LEU A 248 -8.70 -4.73 9.83
N GLY A 249 -9.68 -4.98 8.95
CA GLY A 249 -10.90 -4.18 8.88
C GLY A 249 -10.68 -2.96 8.00
N TRP A 250 -10.90 -3.06 6.69
CA TRP A 250 -10.50 -1.99 5.77
C TRP A 250 -11.43 -1.86 4.57
N MET A 251 -11.52 -0.66 4.01
CA MET A 251 -12.35 -0.32 2.86
C MET A 251 -11.48 0.02 1.65
N LEU A 252 -11.92 -0.41 0.47
CA LEU A 252 -11.37 0.00 -0.81
C LEU A 252 -12.47 0.24 -1.85
N LEU A 253 -12.15 1.05 -2.85
CA LEU A 253 -13.02 1.33 -3.99
C LEU A 253 -12.71 0.43 -5.19
N ARG A 254 -13.74 0.17 -6.00
CA ARG A 254 -13.64 -0.64 -7.23
C ARG A 254 -12.53 -0.15 -8.17
N ARG A 255 -12.37 1.18 -8.30
CA ARG A 255 -11.33 1.78 -9.15
C ARG A 255 -9.92 1.34 -8.77
N PHE A 256 -9.64 1.24 -7.47
CA PHE A 256 -8.35 0.77 -6.98
C PHE A 256 -8.20 -0.75 -7.18
N TRP A 257 -9.26 -1.55 -6.96
CA TRP A 257 -9.23 -2.97 -7.29
C TRP A 257 -8.89 -3.22 -8.76
N LEU A 258 -9.54 -2.51 -9.68
CA LEU A 258 -9.29 -2.62 -11.13
C LEU A 258 -7.84 -2.31 -11.50
N GLU A 259 -7.20 -1.37 -10.81
CA GLU A 259 -5.80 -1.03 -11.00
C GLU A 259 -4.87 -2.20 -10.62
N ILE A 260 -5.11 -2.84 -9.47
CA ILE A 260 -4.15 -3.78 -8.89
C ILE A 260 -4.43 -5.25 -9.22
N ARG A 261 -5.66 -5.60 -9.61
CA ARG A 261 -6.11 -7.01 -9.72
C ARG A 261 -5.30 -7.85 -10.71
N LYS A 262 -4.77 -7.24 -11.77
CA LYS A 262 -3.97 -7.94 -12.80
C LYS A 262 -2.57 -8.31 -12.27
N GLY A 263 -2.01 -7.48 -11.38
CA GLY A 263 -0.70 -7.70 -10.75
C GLY A 263 -0.76 -8.39 -9.39
N TRP A 264 -1.95 -8.85 -8.97
CA TRP A 264 -2.15 -9.45 -7.65
C TRP A 264 -1.18 -10.62 -7.41
N PRO A 265 -0.50 -10.66 -6.24
CA PRO A 265 0.61 -11.57 -6.03
C PRO A 265 0.13 -13.00 -5.72
N ASP A 266 1.04 -13.95 -5.86
CA ASP A 266 0.78 -15.34 -5.47
C ASP A 266 0.74 -15.52 -3.94
N ILE A 267 1.54 -14.77 -3.19
CA ILE A 267 1.63 -14.78 -1.71
C ILE A 267 1.79 -13.36 -1.17
N TYR A 268 1.56 -13.17 0.13
CA TYR A 268 1.78 -11.90 0.85
C TYR A 268 1.06 -10.70 0.21
N TRP A 269 -0.25 -10.85 0.02
CA TRP A 269 -1.08 -9.84 -0.62
C TRP A 269 -1.04 -8.48 0.09
N ASP A 270 -0.95 -8.47 1.42
CA ASP A 270 -0.87 -7.26 2.23
C ASP A 270 0.48 -6.56 2.05
N GLU A 271 1.58 -7.32 1.93
CA GLU A 271 2.89 -6.77 1.61
C GLU A 271 2.96 -6.20 0.19
N TYR A 272 2.27 -6.83 -0.77
CA TYR A 272 2.12 -6.27 -2.11
C TYR A 272 1.40 -4.92 -2.08
N MET A 273 0.34 -4.79 -1.28
CA MET A 273 -0.38 -3.52 -1.11
C MET A 273 0.51 -2.39 -0.54
N ARG A 274 1.57 -2.75 0.21
CA ARG A 274 2.54 -1.80 0.77
C ARG A 274 3.64 -1.39 -0.22
N LYS A 275 3.77 -2.07 -1.36
CA LYS A 275 4.79 -1.75 -2.37
C LYS A 275 4.57 -0.34 -2.92
N SER A 276 5.64 0.42 -3.10
CA SER A 276 5.60 1.80 -3.60
C SER A 276 4.91 1.91 -4.95
N TYR A 277 5.13 0.97 -5.88
CA TYR A 277 4.49 0.96 -7.19
C TYR A 277 2.99 0.57 -7.16
N VAL A 278 2.50 -0.03 -6.07
CA VAL A 278 1.07 -0.28 -5.83
C VAL A 278 0.46 0.91 -5.11
N ARG A 279 1.08 1.38 -4.04
CA ARG A 279 0.62 2.50 -3.23
C ARG A 279 0.63 3.82 -4.01
N LYS A 280 1.63 4.05 -4.86
CA LYS A 280 1.80 5.26 -5.70
C LYS A 280 1.69 6.57 -4.94
N GLY A 281 2.27 6.62 -3.74
CA GLY A 281 2.23 7.81 -2.88
C GLY A 281 0.87 8.08 -2.22
N ARG A 282 -0.12 7.21 -2.40
CA ARG A 282 -1.43 7.34 -1.74
C ARG A 282 -1.36 6.92 -0.28
N ALA A 283 -2.28 7.45 0.51
CA ALA A 283 -2.43 7.17 1.94
C ALA A 283 -3.72 6.40 2.23
N CYS A 284 -3.84 5.94 3.48
CA CYS A 284 -5.09 5.47 4.04
C CYS A 284 -5.53 6.33 5.22
N ILE A 285 -6.84 6.48 5.37
CA ILE A 285 -7.44 6.99 6.61
C ILE A 285 -7.42 5.88 7.64
N ARG A 286 -7.15 6.20 8.90
CA ARG A 286 -7.33 5.25 10.00
C ARG A 286 -7.57 5.98 11.33
N PRO A 287 -8.07 5.33 12.39
CA PRO A 287 -8.43 6.05 13.61
C PRO A 287 -7.27 6.25 14.61
N GLU A 288 -7.46 7.13 15.61
CA GLU A 288 -6.60 7.19 16.81
C GLU A 288 -6.77 5.98 17.73
N ILE A 289 -7.99 5.48 17.86
CA ILE A 289 -8.32 4.27 18.62
C ILE A 289 -8.97 3.28 17.66
N SER A 290 -8.44 2.07 17.60
CA SER A 290 -8.87 1.06 16.63
C SER A 290 -10.36 0.76 16.75
N ARG A 291 -11.00 0.59 15.60
CA ARG A 291 -12.38 0.11 15.43
C ARG A 291 -12.44 -1.39 15.20
N SER A 292 -11.28 -2.02 15.04
CA SER A 292 -11.10 -3.47 14.95
C SER A 292 -9.88 -3.89 15.77
N ILE A 293 -9.94 -5.08 16.38
CA ILE A 293 -8.78 -5.77 16.94
C ILE A 293 -8.88 -7.25 16.57
N THR A 294 -7.75 -7.97 16.53
CA THR A 294 -7.79 -9.41 16.30
C THR A 294 -7.82 -10.18 17.62
N PHE A 295 -8.63 -11.24 17.68
CA PHE A 295 -8.58 -12.27 18.72
C PHE A 295 -7.90 -13.57 18.22
N GLY A 296 -7.49 -13.59 16.95
CA GLY A 296 -6.91 -14.76 16.27
C GLY A 296 -5.45 -15.00 16.63
N ARG A 297 -5.20 -15.59 17.81
CA ARG A 297 -3.84 -16.01 18.20
C ARG A 297 -3.27 -17.08 17.29
N GLU A 298 -4.08 -18.06 16.90
CA GLU A 298 -3.71 -19.17 16.01
C GLU A 298 -4.16 -18.88 14.58
N GLY A 299 -3.21 -18.90 13.64
CA GLY A 299 -3.46 -18.63 12.22
C GLY A 299 -2.24 -18.96 11.37
N ILE A 300 -2.26 -18.57 10.09
CA ILE A 300 -1.19 -18.84 9.11
C ILE A 300 0.19 -18.35 9.59
N SER A 301 0.22 -17.24 10.35
CA SER A 301 1.45 -16.62 10.86
C SER A 301 1.95 -17.22 12.19
N HIS A 302 1.30 -18.26 12.72
CA HIS A 302 1.62 -18.86 14.02
C HIS A 302 1.74 -17.82 15.17
N GLY A 303 0.99 -16.72 15.10
CA GLY A 303 0.96 -15.70 16.14
C GLY A 303 2.20 -14.80 16.20
N GLN A 304 3.03 -14.74 15.15
CA GLN A 304 4.32 -14.01 15.11
C GLN A 304 4.31 -12.62 15.77
N TYR A 305 3.24 -11.84 15.56
CA TYR A 305 3.07 -10.50 16.15
C TYR A 305 1.95 -10.41 17.18
N PHE A 306 1.19 -11.49 17.39
CA PHE A 306 0.01 -11.47 18.25
C PHE A 306 0.40 -11.19 19.71
N ASP A 307 1.33 -11.99 20.23
CA ASP A 307 1.72 -11.94 21.63
C ASP A 307 2.61 -10.75 22.00
N SER A 308 3.25 -10.13 21.01
CA SER A 308 4.16 -9.00 21.22
C SER A 308 3.48 -7.65 20.97
N HIS A 309 2.49 -7.58 20.06
CA HIS A 309 1.90 -6.30 19.64
C HIS A 309 0.38 -6.35 19.51
N LEU A 310 -0.18 -7.24 18.67
CA LEU A 310 -1.59 -7.13 18.24
C LEU A 310 -2.59 -7.25 19.40
N LYS A 311 -2.31 -8.10 20.41
CA LYS A 311 -3.20 -8.28 21.57
C LYS A 311 -3.31 -7.06 22.49
N TYR A 312 -2.38 -6.11 22.38
CA TYR A 312 -2.34 -4.90 23.20
C TYR A 312 -3.06 -3.71 22.55
N ILE A 313 -3.53 -3.87 21.31
CA ILE A 313 -4.27 -2.82 20.61
C ILE A 313 -5.61 -2.59 21.30
N LYS A 314 -5.92 -1.32 21.56
CA LYS A 314 -7.16 -0.92 22.22
C LYS A 314 -8.31 -0.84 21.21
N LEU A 315 -9.35 -1.63 21.46
CA LEU A 315 -10.64 -1.47 20.78
C LEU A 315 -11.41 -0.30 21.38
N SER A 316 -11.96 0.56 20.52
CA SER A 316 -12.84 1.65 20.95
C SER A 316 -14.13 1.09 21.57
N SER A 317 -14.50 1.60 22.74
CA SER A 317 -15.80 1.36 23.38
C SER A 317 -16.78 2.52 23.18
N ALA A 318 -16.33 3.65 22.66
CA ALA A 318 -17.15 4.84 22.43
C ALA A 318 -17.97 4.72 21.14
N LYS A 319 -19.20 5.24 21.16
CA LYS A 319 -20.03 5.40 19.96
C LYS A 319 -19.85 6.81 19.40
N VAL A 320 -19.02 6.97 18.38
CA VAL A 320 -18.85 8.22 17.66
C VAL A 320 -19.67 8.18 16.37
N ASN A 321 -20.55 9.18 16.16
CA ASN A 321 -21.32 9.28 14.93
C ASN A 321 -20.52 10.05 13.85
N PHE A 322 -19.66 9.35 13.13
CA PHE A 322 -18.81 9.93 12.09
C PHE A 322 -19.58 10.53 10.92
N GLN A 323 -20.83 10.13 10.70
CA GLN A 323 -21.68 10.72 9.66
C GLN A 323 -22.02 12.19 9.96
N GLN A 324 -22.04 12.58 11.24
CA GLN A 324 -22.38 13.93 11.68
C GLN A 324 -21.15 14.81 11.91
N LEU A 325 -19.94 14.25 11.78
CA LEU A 325 -18.71 15.00 11.93
C LEU A 325 -18.29 15.61 10.60
N ASP A 326 -17.76 16.83 10.67
CA ASP A 326 -16.99 17.37 9.57
C ASP A 326 -15.60 16.71 9.54
N LEU A 327 -15.35 15.92 8.50
CA LEU A 327 -14.08 15.24 8.28
C LEU A 327 -13.24 15.92 7.19
N SER A 328 -13.61 17.13 6.75
CA SER A 328 -12.91 17.86 5.69
C SER A 328 -11.43 18.14 6.00
N TYR A 329 -11.06 18.23 7.29
CA TYR A 329 -9.68 18.34 7.74
C TYR A 329 -8.80 17.12 7.37
N LEU A 330 -9.41 16.00 6.97
CA LEU A 330 -8.71 14.80 6.50
C LEU A 330 -8.50 14.75 4.99
N ARG A 331 -8.97 15.75 4.22
CA ARG A 331 -8.60 15.85 2.81
C ARG A 331 -7.12 16.17 2.70
N GLU A 332 -6.45 15.57 1.74
CA GLU A 332 -5.00 15.65 1.63
C GLU A 332 -4.44 17.08 1.47
N ASP A 333 -5.16 17.94 0.75
CA ASP A 333 -4.81 19.35 0.54
C ASP A 333 -4.76 20.16 1.86
N VAL A 334 -5.63 19.79 2.80
CA VAL A 334 -5.72 20.39 4.14
C VAL A 334 -4.77 19.68 5.10
N TYR A 335 -4.94 18.36 5.24
CA TYR A 335 -4.26 17.54 6.23
C TYR A 335 -2.74 17.65 6.12
N ARG A 336 -2.19 17.59 4.91
CA ARG A 336 -0.74 17.64 4.70
C ARG A 336 -0.10 18.91 5.27
N ASN A 337 -0.74 20.06 5.06
CA ASN A 337 -0.20 21.35 5.49
C ASN A 337 -0.37 21.53 7.01
N GLU A 338 -1.56 21.25 7.54
CA GLU A 338 -1.82 21.33 8.98
C GLU A 338 -0.95 20.34 9.77
N PHE A 339 -0.77 19.13 9.26
CA PHE A 339 0.05 18.11 9.91
C PHE A 339 1.54 18.50 9.93
N LYS A 340 2.06 19.09 8.83
CA LYS A 340 3.43 19.62 8.80
C LYS A 340 3.63 20.74 9.81
N GLN A 341 2.72 21.72 9.83
CA GLN A 341 2.78 22.82 10.79
C GLN A 341 2.76 22.29 12.22
N LEU A 342 1.83 21.37 12.52
CA LEU A 342 1.71 20.75 13.83
C LEU A 342 3.00 20.02 14.28
N VAL A 343 3.65 19.31 13.36
CA VAL A 343 4.85 18.49 13.66
C VAL A 343 6.11 19.35 13.74
N TYR A 344 6.32 20.27 12.80
CA TYR A 344 7.61 20.96 12.65
C TYR A 344 7.65 22.36 13.26
N GLU A 345 6.49 23.02 13.42
CA GLU A 345 6.41 24.39 13.94
C GLU A 345 5.80 24.45 15.34
N ASP A 346 4.68 23.77 15.56
CA ASP A 346 3.95 23.86 16.84
C ASP A 346 4.53 22.95 17.95
N SER A 347 5.20 21.88 17.54
CA SER A 347 5.77 20.89 18.47
C SER A 347 7.14 21.33 19.00
N VAL A 348 7.39 21.03 20.27
CA VAL A 348 8.69 21.27 20.92
C VAL A 348 9.69 20.22 20.46
N GLU A 349 10.75 20.64 19.77
CA GLU A 349 11.84 19.73 19.42
C GLU A 349 12.64 19.33 20.65
N MET A 350 12.89 18.02 20.79
CA MET A 350 13.59 17.46 21.93
C MET A 350 14.46 16.28 21.47
N SER A 351 15.70 16.21 21.97
CA SER A 351 16.54 15.04 21.70
C SER A 351 15.98 13.80 22.40
N PHE A 352 16.13 12.63 21.77
CA PHE A 352 15.63 11.36 22.33
C PHE A 352 16.19 11.08 23.74
N LYS A 353 17.48 11.37 23.96
CA LYS A 353 18.12 11.22 25.28
C LYS A 353 17.48 12.13 26.34
N HIS A 354 17.24 13.40 26.00
CA HIS A 354 16.61 14.34 26.93
C HIS A 354 15.18 13.92 27.25
N TYR A 355 14.42 13.48 26.23
CA TYR A 355 13.08 12.95 26.43
C TYR A 355 13.07 11.76 27.39
N MET A 356 13.91 10.74 27.16
CA MET A 356 13.93 9.53 27.99
C MET A 356 14.26 9.82 29.46
N ASN A 357 15.15 10.78 29.71
CA ASN A 357 15.52 11.18 31.07
C ASN A 357 14.43 11.97 31.80
N ASN A 358 13.56 12.67 31.08
CA ASN A 358 12.59 13.62 31.67
C ASN A 358 11.11 13.23 31.43
N ARG A 359 10.82 12.16 30.68
CA ARG A 359 9.45 11.80 30.24
C ARG A 359 8.42 11.61 31.34
N ILE A 360 8.85 11.35 32.58
CA ILE A 360 7.97 11.18 33.75
C ILE A 360 7.54 12.56 34.30
N SER A 361 8.37 13.57 34.11
CA SER A 361 8.15 14.94 34.59
C SER A 361 7.37 15.81 33.60
N ILE A 362 7.15 15.33 32.38
CA ILE A 362 6.40 16.04 31.34
C ILE A 362 4.91 16.02 31.71
N PRO A 363 4.25 17.18 31.87
CA PRO A 363 2.83 17.22 32.21
C PRO A 363 1.96 16.56 31.14
N HIS A 364 0.86 15.95 31.60
CA HIS A 364 -0.21 15.50 30.72
C HIS A 364 -0.75 16.68 29.89
N ASN A 365 -1.08 16.43 28.62
CA ASN A 365 -1.58 17.44 27.69
C ASN A 365 -0.64 18.66 27.48
N SER A 366 0.66 18.47 27.70
CA SER A 366 1.68 19.42 27.28
C SER A 366 1.70 19.58 25.76
N LYS A 367 2.40 20.63 25.27
CA LYS A 367 2.66 20.78 23.84
C LYS A 367 3.25 19.48 23.28
N SER A 368 2.85 19.12 22.06
CA SER A 368 3.41 17.95 21.40
C SER A 368 4.92 18.09 21.26
N ILE A 369 5.61 16.95 21.31
CA ILE A 369 7.06 16.89 21.23
C ILE A 369 7.45 16.26 19.91
N ARG A 370 8.47 16.79 19.25
CA ARG A 370 9.09 16.17 18.07
C ARG A 370 10.46 15.62 18.44
N ILE A 371 10.69 14.35 18.15
CA ILE A 371 12.01 13.70 18.20
C ILE A 371 12.41 13.40 16.76
N THR A 372 13.51 14.02 16.33
CA THR A 372 14.04 13.85 14.98
C THR A 372 14.87 12.58 14.87
N TYR A 373 14.70 11.81 13.79
CA TYR A 373 15.58 10.71 13.40
C TYR A 373 16.09 10.93 11.97
N GLU A 374 17.34 10.59 11.69
CA GLU A 374 17.94 10.72 10.36
C GLU A 374 18.19 9.36 9.71
N THR A 375 18.39 8.32 10.52
CA THR A 375 18.72 6.98 10.04
C THR A 375 17.72 5.93 10.48
N ARG A 376 17.69 4.80 9.75
CA ARG A 376 16.89 3.62 10.11
C ARG A 376 17.17 3.16 11.53
N LYS A 377 18.46 3.13 11.90
CA LYS A 377 18.93 2.67 13.20
C LYS A 377 18.42 3.55 14.34
N GLU A 378 18.48 4.87 14.17
CA GLU A 378 17.95 5.83 15.15
C GLU A 378 16.44 5.65 15.34
N PHE A 379 15.68 5.52 14.25
CA PHE A 379 14.25 5.23 14.35
C PHE A 379 13.99 3.94 15.12
N GLU A 380 14.69 2.86 14.79
CA GLU A 380 14.54 1.58 15.48
C GLU A 380 14.87 1.68 16.98
N GLU A 381 15.91 2.43 17.36
CA GLU A 381 16.30 2.66 18.75
C GLU A 381 15.20 3.40 19.52
N ILE A 382 14.65 4.47 18.93
CA ILE A 382 13.54 5.24 19.51
C ILE A 382 12.31 4.33 19.65
N ALA A 383 11.92 3.63 18.58
CA ALA A 383 10.74 2.79 18.53
C ALA A 383 10.79 1.64 19.57
N LYS A 384 11.93 0.95 19.66
CA LYS A 384 12.15 -0.12 20.65
C LYS A 384 12.03 0.39 22.08
N ALA A 385 12.61 1.55 22.38
CA ALA A 385 12.56 2.14 23.73
C ALA A 385 11.17 2.63 24.14
N LEU A 386 10.32 2.96 23.15
CA LEU A 386 8.93 3.35 23.36
C LEU A 386 7.96 2.15 23.33
N GLY A 387 8.43 0.96 22.98
CA GLY A 387 7.61 -0.24 22.88
C GLY A 387 6.64 -0.23 21.69
N ILE A 388 6.97 0.51 20.63
CA ILE A 388 6.18 0.56 19.38
C ILE A 388 6.85 -0.28 18.30
N MET A 389 6.08 -0.64 17.27
CA MET A 389 6.62 -1.42 16.16
C MET A 389 7.71 -0.65 15.41
N PHE A 390 8.85 -1.29 15.21
CA PHE A 390 10.05 -0.71 14.60
C PHE A 390 10.33 -1.23 13.18
N ASP A 391 9.49 -2.12 12.64
CA ASP A 391 9.65 -2.68 11.30
C ASP A 391 9.30 -1.67 10.20
N PHE A 392 9.95 -1.83 9.06
CA PHE A 392 9.68 -1.07 7.85
C PHE A 392 9.18 -2.01 6.76
N LYS A 393 8.24 -1.52 5.95
CA LYS A 393 7.82 -2.19 4.72
C LYS A 393 8.02 -1.24 3.56
N CYS A 394 8.96 -1.57 2.69
CA CYS A 394 9.35 -0.74 1.53
C CYS A 394 9.67 0.71 1.94
N GLY A 395 10.46 0.88 3.00
CA GLY A 395 10.83 2.19 3.53
C GLY A 395 9.82 2.86 4.46
N VAL A 396 8.59 2.35 4.56
CA VAL A 396 7.52 2.95 5.37
C VAL A 396 7.41 2.23 6.71
N SER A 397 7.60 2.94 7.82
CA SER A 397 7.33 2.38 9.15
C SER A 397 5.83 2.37 9.45
N ARG A 398 5.45 1.51 10.40
CA ARG A 398 4.07 1.39 10.88
C ARG A 398 3.52 2.76 11.27
N ASN A 399 2.33 3.09 10.76
CA ASN A 399 1.65 4.38 10.97
C ASN A 399 2.35 5.64 10.45
N ALA A 400 3.46 5.53 9.74
CA ALA A 400 4.10 6.71 9.21
C ALA A 400 3.19 7.45 8.23
N TYR A 401 3.14 8.77 8.34
CA TYR A 401 2.67 9.66 7.27
C TYR A 401 3.78 10.68 7.02
N MET A 402 4.28 10.74 5.79
CA MET A 402 5.47 11.55 5.45
C MET A 402 6.70 11.22 6.32
N GLY A 403 6.86 9.94 6.66
CA GLY A 403 7.90 9.46 7.58
C GLY A 403 7.65 9.77 9.07
N VAL A 404 6.64 10.57 9.42
CA VAL A 404 6.34 10.91 10.82
C VAL A 404 5.49 9.82 11.45
N VAL A 405 5.93 9.27 12.57
CA VAL A 405 5.17 8.30 13.38
C VAL A 405 4.63 9.01 14.63
N PRO A 406 3.32 9.31 14.68
CA PRO A 406 2.71 9.92 15.84
C PRO A 406 2.35 8.87 16.89
N VAL A 407 2.76 9.08 18.13
CA VAL A 407 2.49 8.18 19.27
C VAL A 407 2.01 8.96 20.48
N PHE A 408 1.22 8.32 21.33
CA PHE A 408 0.75 8.91 22.59
C PHE A 408 1.36 8.15 23.75
N VAL A 409 2.23 8.80 24.52
CA VAL A 409 3.02 8.17 25.58
C VAL A 409 2.90 9.03 26.83
N ASN A 410 2.67 8.41 27.99
CA ASN A 410 2.58 9.10 29.29
C ASN A 410 1.72 10.39 29.26
N GLY A 411 0.56 10.33 28.60
CA GLY A 411 -0.39 11.45 28.61
C GLY A 411 -0.07 12.62 27.69
N HIS A 412 0.93 12.51 26.81
CA HIS A 412 1.29 13.55 25.85
C HIS A 412 1.60 12.98 24.46
N ARG A 413 1.57 13.86 23.45
CA ARG A 413 1.79 13.51 22.05
C ARG A 413 3.28 13.61 21.72
N LEU A 414 3.79 12.57 21.08
CA LEU A 414 5.13 12.52 20.53
C LEU A 414 5.07 12.27 19.02
N TYR A 415 5.88 12.99 18.25
CA TYR A 415 6.11 12.80 16.83
C TYR A 415 7.55 12.35 16.62
N ILE A 416 7.72 11.10 16.17
CA ILE A 416 9.01 10.60 15.72
C ILE A 416 9.10 10.95 14.24
N ALA A 417 9.88 11.96 13.89
CA ALA A 417 9.83 12.60 12.57
C ALA A 417 11.20 12.58 11.89
N PRO A 418 11.27 12.47 10.55
CA PRO A 418 12.49 12.77 9.82
C PRO A 418 12.76 14.29 9.86
N PRO A 419 13.90 14.78 9.32
CA PRO A 419 14.14 16.21 9.18
C PRO A 419 13.08 16.88 8.26
N SER A 420 12.86 18.18 8.41
CA SER A 420 11.93 18.93 7.57
C SER A 420 12.30 18.94 6.07
N SER A 421 13.55 18.61 5.74
CA SER A 421 14.06 18.40 4.38
C SER A 421 13.72 17.03 3.78
N TRP A 422 12.99 16.17 4.50
CA TRP A 422 12.57 14.85 4.01
C TRP A 422 11.77 14.95 2.71
N SER A 423 12.15 14.15 1.72
CA SER A 423 11.59 14.19 0.36
C SER A 423 10.97 12.87 -0.11
N GLY A 424 11.11 11.79 0.66
CA GLY A 424 10.54 10.50 0.30
C GLY A 424 11.07 9.33 1.13
N TYR A 425 10.40 8.20 0.99
CA TYR A 425 10.79 6.96 1.67
C TYR A 425 12.03 6.34 1.03
N ASN A 426 12.93 5.82 1.86
CA ASN A 426 14.07 5.03 1.40
C ASN A 426 13.70 3.55 1.37
N GLU A 427 13.47 2.99 0.17
CA GLU A 427 13.03 1.60 0.01
C GLU A 427 14.04 0.56 0.51
N SER A 428 15.30 0.94 0.75
CA SER A 428 16.30 0.05 1.34
C SER A 428 16.09 -0.18 2.84
N TRP A 429 15.19 0.57 3.50
CA TRP A 429 14.81 0.32 4.89
C TRP A 429 13.74 -0.79 4.92
N VAL A 430 14.19 -1.98 5.34
CA VAL A 430 13.41 -3.23 5.41
C VAL A 430 13.51 -3.91 6.78
#